data_AF-A0A3B9SM29-F1
#
_entry.id   AF-A0A3B9SM29-F1
#
_cell.length_a   1.000
_cell.length_b   1.000
_cell.length_c   1.000
_cell.angle_alpha   90.00
_cell.angle_beta   90.00
_cell.angle_gamma   90.00
#
_symmetry.space_group_name_H-M   'P 1'
#
loop_
_entity.id
_entity.type
_entity.pdbx_description
1 polymer ?
#
loop_
_entity_poly.entity_id
_entity_poly.type
_entity_poly.pdbx_seq_one_letter_code
_entity_poly.pdbx_strand_id
1 'polypeptide(L)'
;EDEPTVVVHNGKILEKNMARMRYHMDNLMMQLREKGYFNIGDVEFAILEPNGELSVLPKSQKRPVTPADLKIPTQYEGVMSELVVDGVIIEQNLRQNKLNEEWLLGELQKQGIYSLSEVAYAGLDANGNLYVDRKQDNLEYVQDITDKIPGKMPQ
;
A
#
# COMPACT_ATOMS: atom_id res chain seq x y z
N GLU A 1 14.50 12.58 -25.89
CA GLU A 1 13.98 12.08 -24.60
C GLU A 1 12.57 12.61 -24.49
N ASP A 2 11.60 11.74 -24.23
CA ASP A 2 10.23 12.19 -24.00
C ASP A 2 10.21 12.82 -22.60
N GLU A 3 9.91 14.11 -22.53
CA GLU A 3 9.83 14.86 -21.27
C GLU A 3 8.39 14.85 -20.75
N PRO A 4 8.19 14.76 -19.43
CA PRO A 4 6.86 14.88 -18.83
C PRO A 4 6.22 16.20 -19.26
N THR A 5 4.99 16.14 -19.76
CA THR A 5 4.32 17.29 -20.37
C THR A 5 3.02 17.60 -19.63
N VAL A 6 2.88 18.83 -19.16
CA VAL A 6 1.62 19.31 -18.57
C VAL A 6 0.54 19.36 -19.64
N VAL A 7 -0.58 18.67 -19.42
CA VAL A 7 -1.74 18.63 -20.33
C VAL A 7 -2.98 19.28 -19.72
N VAL A 8 -3.01 19.49 -18.40
CA VAL A 8 -4.03 20.29 -17.70
C VAL A 8 -3.35 21.22 -16.71
N HIS A 9 -3.78 22.48 -16.65
CA HIS A 9 -3.35 23.49 -15.69
C HIS A 9 -4.56 24.28 -15.17
N ASN A 10 -4.79 24.28 -13.85
CA ASN A 10 -5.91 24.93 -13.17
C ASN A 10 -7.28 24.63 -13.85
N GLY A 11 -7.52 23.35 -14.13
CA GLY A 11 -8.73 22.86 -14.80
C GLY A 11 -8.89 23.30 -16.26
N LYS A 12 -7.84 23.84 -16.89
CA LYS A 12 -7.80 24.16 -18.32
C LYS A 12 -6.94 23.15 -19.04
N ILE A 13 -7.46 22.65 -20.15
CA ILE A 13 -6.75 21.72 -21.03
C ILE A 13 -5.73 22.52 -21.84
N LEU A 14 -4.54 21.95 -22.03
CA LEU A 14 -3.47 22.54 -22.83
C LEU A 14 -3.38 21.80 -24.17
N GLU A 15 -4.28 22.12 -25.10
CA GLU A 15 -4.46 21.38 -26.35
C GLU A 15 -3.20 21.36 -27.22
N LYS A 16 -2.41 22.44 -27.19
CA LYS A 16 -1.11 22.49 -27.89
C LYS A 16 -0.13 21.43 -27.40
N ASN A 17 -0.10 21.21 -26.09
CA ASN A 17 0.77 20.21 -25.48
C ASN A 17 0.27 18.80 -25.81
N MET A 18 -1.04 18.57 -25.70
CA MET A 18 -1.67 17.32 -26.09
C MET A 18 -1.42 16.97 -27.57
N ALA A 19 -1.55 17.95 -28.47
CA ALA A 19 -1.28 17.77 -29.89
C ALA A 19 0.18 17.38 -30.16
N ARG A 20 1.14 18.02 -29.48
CA ARG A 20 2.57 17.68 -29.56
C ARG A 20 2.84 16.24 -29.11
N MET A 21 2.13 15.80 -28.06
CA MET A 21 2.23 14.44 -27.52
C MET A 21 1.35 13.42 -28.23
N ARG A 22 0.58 13.82 -29.27
CA ARG A 22 -0.43 12.98 -29.92
C ARG A 22 -1.41 12.35 -28.92
N TYR A 23 -1.72 13.07 -27.85
CA TYR A 23 -2.57 12.62 -26.76
C TYR A 23 -4.01 13.08 -26.99
N HIS A 24 -4.95 12.13 -27.04
CA HIS A 24 -6.34 12.40 -27.35
C HIS A 24 -7.15 12.79 -26.11
N MET A 25 -8.21 13.59 -26.31
CA MET A 25 -9.14 14.01 -25.27
C MET A 25 -9.75 12.81 -24.53
N ASP A 26 -10.14 11.77 -25.26
CA ASP A 26 -10.77 10.59 -24.66
C ASP A 26 -9.81 9.86 -23.71
N ASN A 27 -8.52 9.80 -24.05
CA ASN A 27 -7.48 9.23 -23.19
C ASN A 27 -7.31 10.07 -21.92
N LEU A 28 -7.26 11.40 -22.04
CA LEU A 28 -7.19 12.30 -20.88
C LEU A 28 -8.37 12.06 -19.94
N MET A 29 -9.59 12.06 -20.47
CA MET A 29 -10.79 11.90 -19.67
C MET A 29 -10.91 10.50 -19.07
N MET A 30 -10.47 9.46 -19.79
CA MET A 30 -10.40 8.08 -19.28
C MET A 30 -9.43 7.98 -18.10
N GLN A 31 -8.19 8.43 -18.26
CA GLN A 31 -7.17 8.33 -17.20
C GLN A 31 -7.49 9.21 -16.00
N LEU A 32 -8.13 10.37 -16.21
CA LEU A 32 -8.66 11.18 -15.11
C LEU A 32 -9.71 10.40 -14.29
N ARG A 33 -10.64 9.70 -14.96
CA ARG A 33 -11.64 8.85 -14.28
C ARG A 33 -11.02 7.66 -13.55
N GLU A 34 -10.05 6.98 -14.16
CA GLU A 34 -9.29 5.90 -13.52
C GLU A 34 -8.63 6.35 -12.22
N LYS A 35 -8.23 7.63 -12.14
CA LYS A 35 -7.63 8.25 -10.95
C LYS A 35 -8.65 8.90 -10.01
N GLY A 36 -9.94 8.75 -10.28
CA GLY A 36 -11.04 9.25 -9.45
C GLY A 36 -11.46 10.71 -9.71
N TYR A 37 -10.93 11.36 -10.74
CA TYR A 37 -11.22 12.77 -11.07
C TYR A 37 -12.22 12.87 -12.23
N PHE A 38 -13.51 12.93 -11.92
CA PHE A 38 -14.57 13.03 -12.93
C PHE A 38 -14.76 14.46 -13.47
N ASN A 39 -14.37 15.47 -12.70
CA ASN A 39 -14.49 16.87 -13.07
C ASN A 39 -13.10 17.49 -13.26
N ILE A 40 -12.76 17.83 -14.50
CA ILE A 40 -11.47 18.45 -14.81
C ILE A 40 -11.27 19.80 -14.10
N GLY A 41 -12.36 20.51 -13.76
CA GLY A 41 -12.29 21.75 -13.00
C GLY A 41 -11.70 21.59 -11.58
N ASP A 42 -11.69 20.37 -11.06
CA ASP A 42 -11.11 20.02 -9.75
C ASP A 42 -9.61 19.69 -9.83
N VAL A 43 -9.04 19.63 -11.03
CA VAL A 43 -7.62 19.32 -11.28
C VAL A 43 -6.79 20.60 -11.31
N GLU A 44 -5.70 20.64 -10.54
CA GLU A 44 -4.71 21.73 -10.59
C GLU A 44 -3.67 21.45 -11.67
N PHE A 45 -3.11 20.24 -11.71
CA PHE A 45 -2.23 19.79 -12.79
C PHE A 45 -2.56 18.36 -13.23
N ALA A 46 -2.48 18.12 -14.52
CA ALA A 46 -2.31 16.76 -15.05
C ALA A 46 -1.08 16.74 -15.94
N ILE A 47 -0.18 15.80 -15.68
CA ILE A 47 1.10 15.63 -16.36
C ILE A 47 1.07 14.29 -17.06
N LEU A 48 1.26 14.31 -18.38
CA LEU A 48 1.46 13.11 -19.17
C LEU A 48 2.93 12.71 -19.07
N GLU A 49 3.18 11.56 -18.46
CA GLU A 49 4.50 10.96 -18.30
C GLU A 49 4.98 10.28 -19.59
N PRO A 50 6.30 10.10 -19.78
CA PRO A 50 6.86 9.47 -20.99
C PRO A 50 6.37 8.05 -21.26
N ASN A 51 5.97 7.32 -20.21
CA ASN A 51 5.41 5.97 -20.30
C ASN A 51 3.91 5.96 -20.70
N GLY A 52 3.29 7.13 -20.89
CA GLY A 52 1.88 7.29 -21.24
C GLY A 52 0.91 7.35 -20.05
N GLU A 53 1.42 7.27 -18.82
CA GLU A 53 0.63 7.43 -17.61
C GLU A 53 0.36 8.91 -17.30
N LEU A 54 -0.77 9.18 -16.64
CA LEU A 54 -1.15 10.53 -16.23
C LEU A 54 -0.91 10.74 -14.73
N SER A 55 0.00 11.60 -14.33
CA SER A 55 0.08 12.08 -12.96
C SER A 55 -0.96 13.18 -12.74
N VAL A 56 -1.75 13.14 -11.65
CA VAL A 56 -2.82 14.12 -11.39
C VAL A 56 -2.65 14.73 -10.02
N LEU A 57 -2.56 16.06 -9.98
CA LEU A 57 -2.60 16.87 -8.77
C LEU A 57 -3.97 17.57 -8.72
N PRO A 58 -4.87 17.20 -7.80
CA PRO A 58 -6.10 17.94 -7.56
C PRO A 58 -5.82 19.31 -6.94
N LYS A 59 -6.79 20.20 -7.07
CA LYS A 59 -6.81 21.47 -6.33
C LYS A 59 -6.76 21.22 -4.84
N SER A 60 -6.17 22.15 -4.09
CA SER A 60 -5.99 22.02 -2.64
C SER A 60 -7.31 21.80 -1.88
N GLN A 61 -8.43 22.35 -2.36
CA GLN A 61 -9.76 22.15 -1.79
C GLN A 61 -10.49 20.88 -2.28
N LYS A 62 -9.84 20.09 -3.13
CA LYS A 62 -10.38 18.88 -3.77
C LYS A 62 -9.54 17.63 -3.50
N ARG A 63 -8.37 17.78 -2.88
CA ARG A 63 -7.54 16.65 -2.42
C ARG A 63 -8.09 16.02 -1.13
N PRO A 64 -7.81 14.74 -0.85
CA PRO A 64 -8.05 14.16 0.47
C PRO A 64 -7.39 14.98 1.59
N VAL A 65 -8.05 15.04 2.73
CA VAL A 65 -7.48 15.67 3.94
C VAL A 65 -6.35 14.79 4.47
N THR A 66 -5.27 15.44 4.92
CA THR A 66 -4.20 14.79 5.68
C THR A 66 -4.35 15.10 7.17
N PRO A 67 -3.81 14.28 8.08
CA PRO A 67 -3.81 14.59 9.52
C PRO A 67 -3.24 15.98 9.84
N ALA A 68 -2.24 16.45 9.06
CA ALA A 68 -1.64 17.76 9.21
C ALA A 68 -2.64 18.91 8.95
N ASP A 69 -3.54 18.77 7.97
CA ASP A 69 -4.57 19.78 7.68
C ASP A 69 -5.52 20.01 8.86
N LEU A 70 -5.79 18.94 9.62
CA LEU A 70 -6.65 18.94 10.81
C LEU A 70 -5.89 19.14 12.12
N LYS A 71 -4.55 19.26 12.06
CA LYS A 71 -3.65 19.32 13.23
C LYS A 71 -3.82 18.12 14.17
N ILE A 72 -4.11 16.95 13.61
CA ILE A 72 -4.22 15.70 14.36
C ILE A 72 -2.80 15.15 14.58
N PRO A 73 -2.38 14.88 15.83
CA PRO A 73 -1.12 14.20 16.08
C PRO A 73 -1.21 12.75 15.59
N THR A 74 -0.20 12.30 14.87
CA THR A 74 -0.07 10.91 14.40
C THR A 74 1.09 10.22 15.11
N GLN A 75 1.02 8.89 15.22
CA GLN A 75 2.17 8.09 15.64
C GLN A 75 3.09 7.83 14.46
N TYR A 76 4.30 7.34 14.74
CA TYR A 76 5.21 6.92 13.69
C TYR A 76 4.65 5.66 13.00
N GLU A 77 4.45 5.75 11.69
CA GLU A 77 4.09 4.61 10.85
C GLU A 77 5.36 4.16 10.11
N GLY A 78 5.83 2.96 10.43
CA GLY A 78 6.99 2.33 9.80
C GLY A 78 6.63 0.93 9.30
N VAL A 79 7.52 0.35 8.50
CA VAL A 79 7.33 -1.02 8.00
C VAL A 79 7.52 -2.05 9.13
N MET A 80 6.75 -3.13 9.07
CA MET A 80 6.94 -4.27 9.95
C MET A 80 8.28 -4.96 9.64
N SER A 81 9.03 -5.31 10.68
CA SER A 81 10.25 -6.10 10.57
C SER A 81 9.96 -7.57 10.84
N GLU A 82 10.27 -8.43 9.87
CA GLU A 82 10.11 -9.89 10.02
C GLU A 82 11.15 -10.44 10.98
N LEU A 83 10.74 -11.05 12.08
CA LEU A 83 11.65 -11.62 13.09
C LEU A 83 11.75 -13.15 12.98
N VAL A 84 10.66 -13.83 12.61
CA VAL A 84 10.63 -15.28 12.39
C VAL A 84 9.84 -15.57 11.13
N VAL A 85 10.36 -16.46 10.27
CA VAL A 85 9.66 -16.98 9.10
C VAL A 85 9.85 -18.50 9.06
N ASP A 86 8.75 -19.24 9.00
CA ASP A 86 8.72 -20.71 8.98
C ASP A 86 9.52 -21.37 10.13
N GLY A 87 9.56 -20.70 11.28
CA GLY A 87 10.30 -21.14 12.47
C GLY A 87 11.80 -20.85 12.45
N VAL A 88 12.28 -20.07 11.48
CA VAL A 88 13.67 -19.59 11.40
C VAL A 88 13.75 -18.13 11.82
N ILE A 89 14.66 -17.82 12.74
CA ILE A 89 14.91 -16.44 13.19
C ILE A 89 15.67 -15.66 12.12
N ILE A 90 15.19 -14.45 11.82
CA ILE A 90 15.87 -13.49 10.93
C ILE A 90 16.77 -12.58 11.78
N GLU A 91 17.97 -13.06 12.12
CA GLU A 91 18.87 -12.36 13.06
C GLU A 91 19.21 -10.92 12.64
N GLN A 92 19.30 -10.66 11.33
CA GLN A 92 19.57 -9.33 10.82
C GLN A 92 18.51 -8.33 11.29
N ASN A 93 17.24 -8.73 11.25
CA ASN A 93 16.12 -7.86 11.62
C ASN A 93 16.06 -7.66 13.13
N LEU A 94 16.41 -8.68 13.93
CA LEU A 94 16.61 -8.50 15.37
C LEU A 94 17.68 -7.44 15.66
N ARG A 95 18.86 -7.56 15.02
CA ARG A 95 19.96 -6.58 15.20
C ARG A 95 19.57 -5.17 14.78
N GLN A 96 18.87 -5.02 13.65
CA GLN A 96 18.39 -3.72 13.17
C GLN A 96 17.40 -3.06 14.15
N ASN A 97 16.58 -3.87 14.81
CA ASN A 97 15.65 -3.43 15.85
C ASN A 97 16.30 -3.34 17.24
N LYS A 98 17.61 -3.59 17.36
CA LYS A 98 18.35 -3.62 18.63
C LYS A 98 17.80 -4.63 19.63
N LEU A 99 17.26 -5.73 19.11
CA LEU A 99 16.73 -6.86 19.86
C LEU A 99 17.70 -8.04 19.79
N ASN A 100 17.59 -8.95 20.74
CA ASN A 100 18.31 -10.22 20.75
C ASN A 100 17.32 -11.39 20.72
N GLU A 101 17.85 -12.60 20.53
CA GLU A 101 17.05 -13.82 20.52
C GLU A 101 16.34 -14.06 21.86
N GLU A 102 16.97 -13.74 22.99
CA GLU A 102 16.37 -13.88 24.32
C GLU A 102 15.07 -13.06 24.46
N TRP A 103 15.08 -11.82 23.97
CA TRP A 103 13.89 -10.98 23.93
C TRP A 103 12.77 -11.63 23.09
N LEU A 104 13.11 -12.12 21.90
CA LEU A 104 12.14 -12.74 20.98
C LEU A 104 11.51 -13.99 21.62
N LEU A 105 12.33 -14.87 22.18
CA LEU A 105 11.86 -16.07 22.86
C LEU A 105 10.99 -15.72 24.08
N GLY A 106 11.35 -14.67 24.82
CA GLY A 106 10.54 -14.16 25.92
C GLY A 106 9.16 -13.65 25.47
N GLU A 107 9.08 -12.90 24.37
CA GLU A 107 7.81 -12.44 23.81
C GLU A 107 6.94 -13.59 23.28
N LEU A 108 7.54 -14.57 22.60
CA LEU A 108 6.85 -15.78 22.15
C LEU A 108 6.27 -16.56 23.34
N GLN A 109 7.03 -16.71 24.42
CA GLN A 109 6.56 -17.39 25.63
C GLN A 109 5.39 -16.67 26.31
N LYS A 110 5.38 -15.34 26.35
CA LYS A 110 4.22 -14.56 26.85
C LYS A 110 2.95 -14.84 26.07
N GLN A 111 3.07 -15.21 24.80
CA GLN A 111 1.97 -15.61 23.92
C GLN A 111 1.71 -17.13 23.93
N GLY A 112 2.35 -17.88 24.85
CA GLY A 112 2.19 -19.32 25.00
C GLY A 112 2.79 -20.14 23.87
N ILE A 113 3.85 -19.65 23.24
CA ILE A 113 4.62 -20.33 22.19
C ILE A 113 5.97 -20.73 22.79
N TYR A 114 6.29 -22.02 22.77
CA TYR A 114 7.48 -22.56 23.44
C TYR A 114 8.52 -23.12 22.47
N SER A 115 8.16 -23.31 21.21
CA SER A 115 9.07 -23.71 20.14
C SER A 115 8.93 -22.80 18.92
N LEU A 116 10.07 -22.40 18.34
CA LEU A 116 10.11 -21.67 17.07
C LEU A 116 9.44 -22.47 15.94
N SER A 117 9.45 -23.81 16.00
CA SER A 117 8.78 -24.65 15.00
C SER A 117 7.26 -24.45 14.94
N GLU A 118 6.66 -23.89 15.99
CA GLU A 118 5.23 -23.56 16.03
C GLU A 118 4.91 -22.25 15.28
N VAL A 119 5.91 -21.42 14.99
CA VAL A 119 5.73 -20.09 14.39
C VAL A 119 5.80 -20.19 12.87
N ALA A 120 4.73 -19.77 12.19
CA ALA A 120 4.73 -19.56 10.74
C ALA A 120 5.35 -18.21 10.39
N TYR A 121 4.97 -17.18 11.14
CA TYR A 121 5.45 -15.82 10.95
C TYR A 121 5.47 -15.07 12.28
N ALA A 122 6.50 -14.25 12.51
CA ALA A 122 6.48 -13.24 13.57
C ALA A 122 7.04 -11.93 13.02
N GLY A 123 6.31 -10.84 13.24
CA GLY A 123 6.66 -9.52 12.74
C GLY A 123 6.53 -8.46 13.82
N LEU A 124 7.50 -7.55 13.88
CA LEU A 124 7.52 -6.42 14.80
C LEU A 124 7.05 -5.17 14.09
N ASP A 125 5.96 -4.58 14.54
CA ASP A 125 5.49 -3.30 13.99
C ASP A 125 6.36 -2.11 14.46
N ALA A 126 6.12 -0.95 13.84
CA ALA A 126 6.86 0.28 14.15
C ALA A 126 6.63 0.82 15.57
N ASN A 127 5.61 0.33 16.27
CA ASN A 127 5.30 0.68 17.65
C ASN A 127 5.90 -0.33 18.65
N GLY A 128 6.60 -1.36 18.16
CA GLY A 128 7.21 -2.40 18.97
C GLY A 128 6.27 -3.54 19.37
N ASN A 129 5.09 -3.65 18.74
CA ASN A 129 4.18 -4.76 18.98
C ASN A 129 4.61 -5.97 18.15
N LEU A 130 4.74 -7.13 18.79
CA LEU A 130 5.04 -8.39 18.13
C LEU A 130 3.73 -9.09 17.71
N TYR A 131 3.50 -9.15 16.40
CA TYR A 131 2.50 -10.04 15.81
C TYR A 131 3.11 -11.43 15.61
N VAL A 132 2.34 -12.48 15.88
CA VAL A 132 2.75 -13.87 15.69
C VAL A 132 1.62 -14.70 15.09
N ASP A 133 1.94 -15.42 14.03
CA ASP A 133 1.11 -16.39 13.34
C ASP A 133 1.67 -17.80 13.58
N ARG A 134 0.81 -18.75 13.94
CA ARG A 134 1.23 -20.12 14.27
C ARG A 134 1.06 -21.01 13.03
N LYS A 135 1.87 -22.06 12.90
CA LYS A 135 1.72 -23.04 11.80
C LYS A 135 0.43 -23.86 11.90
N GLN A 136 -0.08 -24.01 13.12
CA GLN A 136 -1.37 -24.65 13.38
C GLN A 136 -2.29 -23.61 14.03
N ASP A 137 -3.18 -23.08 13.21
CA ASP A 137 -4.21 -22.17 13.70
C ASP A 137 -5.44 -22.97 14.11
N ASN A 138 -5.91 -22.72 15.35
CA ASN A 138 -7.22 -23.19 15.79
C ASN A 138 -8.30 -22.21 15.32
N LEU A 139 -8.42 -22.01 14.01
CA LEU A 139 -9.52 -21.22 13.45
C LEU A 139 -10.80 -22.08 13.47
N GLU A 140 -11.74 -21.73 14.34
CA GLU A 140 -13.07 -22.37 14.38
C GLU A 140 -13.87 -22.15 13.09
N TYR A 141 -13.57 -21.07 12.36
CA TYR A 141 -14.23 -20.71 11.11
C TYR A 141 -13.26 -20.03 10.16
N VAL A 142 -13.25 -20.50 8.91
CA VAL A 142 -12.59 -19.84 7.78
C VAL A 142 -13.69 -19.44 6.79
N GLN A 143 -13.84 -18.13 6.56
CA GLN A 143 -14.73 -17.62 5.52
C GLN A 143 -14.10 -17.92 4.15
N ASP A 144 -14.52 -19.02 3.53
CA ASP A 144 -14.20 -19.32 2.14
C ASP A 144 -14.99 -18.34 1.24
N ILE A 145 -14.28 -17.39 0.63
CA ILE A 145 -14.85 -16.41 -0.31
C ILE A 145 -14.82 -16.91 -1.76
N THR A 146 -14.38 -18.15 -1.99
CA THR A 146 -14.34 -18.74 -3.32
C THR A 146 -15.73 -19.25 -3.70
N ASP A 147 -16.27 -18.73 -4.80
CA ASP A 147 -17.55 -19.21 -5.34
C ASP A 147 -17.44 -20.68 -5.78
N LYS A 148 -18.04 -21.60 -5.02
CA LYS A 148 -18.23 -22.99 -5.46
C LYS A 148 -19.56 -23.10 -6.20
N ILE A 149 -19.55 -22.86 -7.50
CA ILE A 149 -20.73 -23.07 -8.36
C ILE A 149 -20.91 -24.59 -8.58
N PRO A 150 -22.01 -25.21 -8.12
CA PRO A 150 -22.23 -26.65 -8.32
C PRO A 150 -22.24 -26.99 -9.82
N GLY A 151 -21.40 -27.95 -10.24
CA GLY A 151 -21.38 -28.46 -11.61
C GLY A 151 -20.40 -27.79 -12.58
N LYS A 152 -19.59 -26.82 -12.14
CA LYS A 152 -18.44 -26.33 -12.91
C LYS A 152 -17.14 -26.73 -12.21
N MET A 153 -16.24 -27.41 -12.92
CA MET A 153 -14.89 -27.62 -12.41
C MET A 153 -14.19 -26.26 -12.25
N PRO A 154 -13.43 -26.06 -11.16
CA PRO A 154 -12.57 -24.89 -11.04
C PRO A 154 -11.54 -24.89 -12.18
N GLN A 155 -11.37 -23.74 -12.85
CA GLN A 155 -10.26 -23.51 -13.77
C GLN A 155 -9.02 -23.09 -13.00
#